data_AF-A0A0G0E023-F1
#
_entry.id   AF-A0A0G0E023-F1
#
_cell.length_a   1.000
_cell.length_b   1.000
_cell.length_c   1.000
_cell.angle_alpha   90.00
_cell.angle_beta   90.00
_cell.angle_gamma   90.00
#
_symmetry.space_group_name_H-M   'P 1'
#
loop_
_entity.id
_entity.type
_entity.pdbx_description
1 polymer ?
#
loop_
_entity_poly.entity_id
_entity_poly.type
_entity_poly.pdbx_seq_one_letter_code
_entity_poly.pdbx_strand_id
1 'polypeptide(L)' 'MLGAKETGIKYNMDKNHIRLLEDIKKLLILQLLANGVSDRSIAQILGIDSSTIRHLVSIKKIKNSKKNEKI' A
#
# COMPACT_ATOMS: atom_id res chain seq x y z
N MET A 1 28.37 1.51 -31.60
CA MET A 1 27.36 0.58 -31.03
C MET A 1 27.90 0.12 -29.68
N LEU A 2 27.42 0.70 -28.58
CA LEU A 2 27.83 0.32 -27.24
C LEU A 2 26.86 -0.76 -26.75
N GLY A 3 27.39 -1.97 -26.58
CA GLY A 3 26.62 -3.15 -26.19
C GLY A 3 25.98 -2.96 -24.82
N ALA A 4 24.65 -2.99 -24.79
CA ALA A 4 23.88 -3.15 -23.57
C ALA A 4 24.20 -4.53 -22.97
N LYS A 5 25.20 -4.59 -22.08
CA LYS A 5 25.28 -5.69 -21.12
C LYS A 5 24.14 -5.46 -20.13
N GLU A 6 23.00 -6.06 -20.43
CA GLU A 6 21.90 -6.21 -19.49
C GLU A 6 22.43 -6.92 -18.24
N THR A 7 22.80 -6.13 -17.24
CA THR A 7 23.08 -6.62 -15.89
C THR A 7 21.77 -7.09 -15.30
N GLY A 8 21.38 -8.32 -15.63
CA GLY A 8 20.25 -9.01 -15.04
C GLY A 8 20.56 -9.34 -13.58
N ILE A 9 20.44 -8.36 -12.69
CA ILE A 9 20.48 -8.57 -11.24
C ILE A 9 19.20 -9.33 -10.89
N LYS A 10 19.28 -10.66 -10.79
CA LYS A 10 18.19 -11.48 -10.22
C LYS A 10 18.16 -11.24 -8.71
N TYR A 11 17.31 -10.32 -8.27
CA TYR A 11 16.98 -10.17 -6.85
C TYR A 11 16.21 -11.40 -6.38
N ASN A 12 16.88 -12.28 -5.64
CA ASN A 12 16.21 -13.38 -4.96
C ASN A 12 15.58 -12.83 -3.68
N MET A 13 14.44 -12.17 -3.84
CA MET A 13 13.73 -11.52 -2.73
C MET A 13 13.03 -12.62 -1.90
N ASP A 14 13.51 -12.85 -0.67
CA ASP A 14 12.87 -13.77 0.26
C ASP A 14 11.41 -13.31 0.50
N LYS A 15 10.49 -14.27 0.65
CA LYS A 15 9.08 -14.04 1.00
C LYS A 15 8.93 -13.08 2.19
N ASN A 16 9.87 -13.09 3.14
CA ASN A 16 9.90 -12.15 4.26
C ASN A 16 10.06 -10.69 3.82
N HIS A 17 10.90 -10.43 2.82
CA HIS A 17 11.09 -9.08 2.28
C HIS A 17 9.87 -8.60 1.50
N ILE A 18 9.24 -9.49 0.72
CA ILE A 18 8.01 -9.17 -0.01
C ILE A 18 6.89 -8.81 0.97
N ARG A 19 6.73 -9.57 2.07
CA ARG A 19 5.78 -9.26 3.14
C ARG A 19 6.04 -7.90 3.78
N LEU A 20 7.30 -7.61 4.11
CA LEU A 20 7.67 -6.32 4.69
C LEU A 20 7.31 -5.14 3.76
N LEU A 21 7.58 -5.28 2.46
CA LEU A 21 7.21 -4.27 1.46
C LEU A 21 5.69 -4.10 1.35
N GLU A 22 4.93 -5.19 1.41
CA GLU A 22 3.47 -5.12 1.43
C GLU A 22 2.94 -4.39 2.67
N ASP A 23 3.53 -4.61 3.84
CA ASP A 23 3.10 -3.97 5.08
C ASP A 23 3.46 -2.48 5.10
N ILE A 24 4.64 -2.10 4.62
CA ILE A 24 5.01 -0.68 4.42
C ILE A 24 4.01 -0.01 3.47
N LYS A 25 3.68 -0.65 2.35
CA LYS A 25 2.70 -0.13 1.39
C LYS A 25 1.33 0.09 2.04
N LYS A 26 0.85 -0.86 2.86
CA LYS A 26 -0.43 -0.71 3.58
C LYS A 26 -0.41 0.46 4.56
N LEU A 27 0.68 0.64 5.31
CA LEU A 27 0.82 1.75 6.27
C LEU A 27 0.78 3.12 5.57
N LEU A 28 1.44 3.25 4.42
CA LEU A 28 1.41 4.49 3.64
C LEU A 28 0.00 4.80 3.10
N ILE A 29 -0.70 3.78 2.56
CA ILE A 29 -2.08 3.95 2.10
C ILE A 29 -3.00 4.34 3.27
N LEU A 30 -2.83 3.71 4.45
CA LEU A 30 -3.56 4.06 5.67
C LEU A 30 -3.36 5.51 6.07
N GLN A 31 -2.13 6.02 6.02
CA GLN A 31 -1.81 7.40 6.35
C GLN A 31 -2.48 8.39 5.37
N LEU A 32 -2.47 8.08 4.08
CA LEU A 32 -3.17 8.90 3.07
C LEU A 32 -4.68 8.95 3.32
N LEU A 33 -5.29 7.80 3.61
CA LEU A 33 -6.72 7.72 3.95
C LEU A 33 -7.02 8.51 5.23
N ALA A 34 -6.15 8.42 6.25
CA ALA A 34 -6.29 9.17 7.50
C ALA A 34 -6.20 10.69 7.30
N ASN A 35 -5.38 11.14 6.34
CA ASN A 35 -5.26 12.53 5.92
C ASN A 35 -6.40 13.00 5.00
N GLY A 36 -7.41 12.16 4.76
CA GLY A 36 -8.60 12.52 3.97
C GLY A 36 -8.46 12.33 2.46
N VAL A 37 -7.37 11.71 1.98
CA VAL A 37 -7.25 11.36 0.56
C VAL A 37 -8.23 10.22 0.26
N SER A 38 -9.06 10.39 -0.78
CA SER A 38 -10.04 9.37 -1.15
C SER A 38 -9.38 8.11 -1.71
N ASP A 39 -9.99 6.96 -1.49
CA ASP A 39 -9.58 5.68 -2.08
C ASP A 39 -9.56 5.73 -3.62
N ARG A 40 -10.50 6.46 -4.24
CA ARG A 40 -10.52 6.70 -5.69
C ARG A 40 -9.29 7.47 -6.18
N SER A 41 -8.89 8.52 -5.47
CA SER A 41 -7.71 9.32 -5.81
C SER A 41 -6.43 8.50 -5.70
N ILE A 42 -6.30 7.71 -4.63
CA ILE A 42 -5.15 6.81 -4.44
C ILE A 42 -5.10 5.76 -5.56
N ALA A 43 -6.24 5.15 -5.87
CA ALA A 43 -6.36 4.15 -6.92
C ALA A 43 -5.98 4.69 -8.30
N GLN A 44 -6.43 5.91 -8.62
CA GLN A 44 -6.09 6.59 -9.88
C GLN A 44 -4.58 6.87 -10.00
N ILE A 45 -3.92 7.34 -8.93
CA ILE A 45 -2.47 7.61 -8.92
C ILE A 45 -1.68 6.31 -9.08
N LEU A 46 -2.13 5.25 -8.42
CA LEU A 46 -1.47 3.94 -8.48
C LEU A 46 -1.81 3.12 -9.72
N GLY A 47 -2.76 3.59 -10.55
CA GLY A 47 -3.21 2.88 -11.75
C GLY A 47 -3.89 1.54 -11.45
N ILE A 48 -4.61 1.44 -10.32
CA ILE A 48 -5.31 0.22 -9.89
C ILE A 48 -6.79 0.51 -9.63
N ASP A 49 -7.58 -0.56 -9.47
CA ASP A 49 -8.98 -0.43 -9.08
C ASP A 49 -9.14 0.08 -7.64
N SER A 50 -10.14 0.94 -7.44
CA SER A 50 -10.47 1.44 -6.10
C SER A 50 -10.92 0.34 -5.12
N SER A 51 -11.44 -0.78 -5.64
CA SER A 51 -11.72 -1.98 -4.84
C SER A 51 -10.43 -2.55 -4.23
N THR A 52 -9.31 -2.55 -4.95
CA THR A 52 -8.01 -3.04 -4.45
C THR A 52 -7.56 -2.25 -3.23
N ILE A 53 -7.75 -0.93 -3.21
CA ILE A 53 -7.44 -0.08 -2.04
C ILE A 53 -8.34 -0.43 -0.85
N ARG A 54 -9.65 -0.63 -1.08
CA ARG A 54 -10.60 -1.07 -0.03
C ARG A 54 -10.29 -2.46 0.53
N HIS A 55 -9.74 -3.36 -0.28
CA HIS A 55 -9.31 -4.68 0.17
C HIS A 55 -7.97 -4.65 0.91
N LEU A 56 -7.03 -3.78 0.49
CA LEU A 56 -5.73 -3.58 1.13
C LEU A 56 -5.87 -3.04 2.55
N VAL A 57 -6.80 -2.11 2.75
CA VAL A 57 -7.03 -1.47 4.04
C VAL A 57 -8.46 -1.76 4.48
N SER A 58 -8.63 -2.75 5.36
CA SER A 58 -9.95 -3.05 5.93
C SER A 58 -10.38 -1.92 6.89
N ILE A 59 -11.09 -0.93 6.34
CA ILE A 59 -11.64 0.23 7.06
C ILE A 59 -12.53 -0.21 8.24
N LYS A 60 -13.06 -1.44 8.22
CA LYS A 60 -13.86 -2.03 9.31
C LYS A 60 -13.16 -2.01 10.68
N LYS A 61 -11.82 -2.01 10.74
CA LYS A 61 -11.08 -1.94 12.03
C LYS A 61 -10.89 -0.52 12.57
N ILE A 62 -10.98 0.53 11.75
CA ILE A 62 -10.70 1.91 12.18
C ILE A 62 -11.91 2.54 12.89
N LYS A 63 -13.13 2.14 12.52
CA LYS A 63 -14.38 2.69 13.09
C LYS A 63 -14.56 2.41 14.60
N ASN A 64 -13.91 1.37 15.13
CA ASN A 64 -13.93 1.06 16.57
C ASN A 64 -12.92 1.88 17.38
N SER A 65 -11.90 2.50 16.76
CA SER A 65 -10.90 3.28 17.51
C SER A 65 -11.46 4.63 17.98
N LYS A 66 -12.31 5.28 17.17
CA LYS A 66 -12.95 6.56 17.52
C LYS A 66 -14.05 6.46 18.59
N LYS A 67 -14.48 5.25 18.97
CA LYS A 67 -15.48 5.06 20.04
C LYS A 67 -14.84 5.04 21.44
N ASN A 68 -13.54 4.75 21.54
CA ASN A 68 -12.82 4.64 22.81
C ASN A 68 -12.07 5.91 23.23
N GLU A 69 -12.08 6.97 22.42
CA GLU A 69 -11.50 8.28 22.77
C GLU A 69 -12.52 9.22 23.45
N LYS A 70 -13.69 8.71 23.83
CA LYS A 70 -14.66 9.39 24.70
C LYS A 70 -14.76 8.63 26.03
N ILE A 71 -13.70 8.68 26.83
CA ILE A 71 -13.72 8.41 28.28
C ILE A 71 -12.96 9.55 28.94
#